data_AF-A0AAV2C1X3-F1
#
_entry.id   AF-A0AAV2C1X3-F1
#
_cell.length_a   1.000
_cell.length_b   1.000
_cell.length_c   1.000
_cell.angle_alpha   90.00
_cell.angle_beta   90.00
_cell.angle_gamma   90.00
#
_symmetry.space_group_name_H-M   'P 1'
#
loop_
_entity.id
_entity.type
_entity.pdbx_description
1 polymer ?
#
loop_
_entity_poly.entity_id
_entity_poly.type
_entity_poly.pdbx_seq_one_letter_code
_entity_poly.pdbx_strand_id
1 'polypeptide(L)'
;MEPLLEPNPDRFVTFPILHNDLWSMYKKAVASFWTVEEVDLSKDLQDWDNALNSDERHFISYVLAFFAASDGIVVENLVERFAREVQVTEVRCFYGFQMAIENIHSEMYSLLIETYIRDPEEKDTLFRAIETLPCVKKKADWALDWI
;
A
#
# COMPACT_ATOMS: atom_id res chain seq x y z
N MET A 1 9.56 28.02 -12.48
CA MET A 1 10.27 27.01 -11.66
C MET A 1 9.22 26.46 -10.71
N GLU A 2 9.17 25.14 -10.51
CA GLU A 2 8.09 24.50 -9.74
C GLU A 2 8.40 24.58 -8.24
N PRO A 3 7.62 25.33 -7.42
CA PRO A 3 7.98 25.61 -6.03
C PRO A 3 8.09 24.36 -5.14
N LEU A 4 7.40 23.27 -5.49
CA LEU A 4 7.45 22.02 -4.74
C LEU A 4 8.79 21.29 -4.85
N LEU A 5 9.55 21.54 -5.92
CA LEU A 5 10.78 20.83 -6.27
C LEU A 5 12.04 21.68 -6.04
N GLU A 6 11.87 22.94 -5.64
CA GLU A 6 12.99 23.85 -5.39
C GLU A 6 13.77 23.41 -4.14
N PRO A 7 15.11 23.26 -4.23
CA PRO A 7 15.93 22.89 -3.08
C PRO A 7 15.68 23.79 -1.88
N ASN A 8 15.42 23.18 -0.72
CA ASN A 8 15.17 23.87 0.53
C ASN A 8 16.18 23.44 1.60
N PRO A 9 17.46 23.86 1.48
CA PRO A 9 18.54 23.41 2.36
C PRO A 9 18.39 23.85 3.82
N ASP A 10 17.55 24.85 4.10
CA ASP A 10 17.47 25.51 5.40
C ASP A 10 16.31 25.01 6.28
N ARG A 11 15.44 24.12 5.78
CA ARG A 11 14.21 23.71 6.46
C ARG A 11 14.18 22.22 6.85
N PHE A 12 15.02 21.87 7.83
CA PHE A 12 14.96 20.58 8.52
C PHE A 12 14.01 20.57 9.73
N VAL A 13 13.44 21.73 10.08
CA VAL A 13 12.48 21.87 11.17
C VAL A 13 11.07 22.04 10.62
N THR A 14 10.09 21.46 11.32
CA THR A 14 8.67 21.51 10.90
C THR A 14 8.08 22.90 11.01
N PHE A 15 8.43 23.66 12.05
CA PHE A 15 7.84 24.97 12.32
C PHE A 15 8.70 26.13 11.83
N PRO A 16 8.09 27.25 11.41
CA PRO A 16 6.64 27.46 11.26
C PRO A 16 6.06 26.63 10.09
N ILE A 17 4.77 26.27 10.18
CA ILE A 17 4.05 25.65 9.06
C ILE A 17 3.83 26.72 7.99
N LEU A 18 4.24 26.43 6.75
CA LEU A 18 4.11 27.31 5.60
C LEU A 18 2.88 26.95 4.76
N HIS A 19 2.52 25.66 4.70
CA HIS A 19 1.39 25.14 3.93
C HIS A 19 0.35 24.46 4.84
N ASN A 20 -0.59 25.24 5.37
CA ASN A 20 -1.58 24.76 6.35
C ASN A 20 -2.59 23.75 5.75
N ASP A 21 -2.90 23.90 4.47
CA ASP A 21 -3.72 22.97 3.70
C ASP A 21 -3.05 21.59 3.58
N LEU A 22 -1.77 21.55 3.19
CA LEU A 22 -0.98 20.32 3.12
C LEU A 22 -0.75 19.69 4.49
N TRP A 23 -0.47 20.52 5.50
CA TRP A 23 -0.35 20.04 6.88
C TRP A 23 -1.66 19.44 7.39
N SER A 24 -2.80 20.04 7.04
CA SER A 24 -4.12 19.48 7.39
C SER A 24 -4.34 18.11 6.78
N MET A 25 -3.91 17.88 5.53
CA MET A 25 -3.96 16.55 4.91
C MET A 25 -3.11 15.53 5.67
N TYR A 26 -1.88 15.90 6.04
CA TYR A 26 -1.03 15.04 6.87
C TYR A 26 -1.70 14.72 8.21
N LYS A 27 -2.29 15.70 8.89
CA LYS A 27 -2.97 15.46 10.17
C LYS A 27 -4.23 14.60 10.02
N LYS A 28 -4.94 14.67 8.89
CA LYS A 28 -6.05 13.76 8.57
C LYS A 28 -5.53 12.32 8.36
N ALA A 29 -4.42 12.15 7.65
CA ALA A 29 -3.80 10.84 7.48
C ALA A 29 -3.38 10.25 8.84
N VAL A 30 -2.70 11.03 9.68
CA VAL A 30 -2.33 10.63 11.05
C VAL A 30 -3.55 10.25 11.89
N ALA A 31 -4.64 11.00 11.79
CA ALA A 31 -5.89 10.71 12.51
C ALA A 31 -6.60 9.44 12.02
N SER A 32 -6.17 8.88 10.89
CA SER A 32 -6.69 7.64 10.28
C SER A 32 -5.76 6.45 10.49
N PHE A 33 -4.76 6.58 11.38
CA PHE A 33 -3.88 5.47 11.73
C PHE A 33 -4.68 4.27 12.23
N TRP A 34 -4.26 3.08 11.81
CA TRP A 34 -4.79 1.80 12.26
C TRP A 34 -3.68 0.74 12.18
N THR A 35 -3.85 -0.40 12.85
CA THR A 35 -2.96 -1.55 12.74
C THR A 35 -3.70 -2.82 12.34
N VAL A 36 -3.00 -3.79 11.74
CA VAL A 36 -3.58 -5.04 11.24
C VAL A 36 -4.31 -5.83 12.33
N GLU A 37 -3.87 -5.72 13.58
CA GLU A 37 -4.46 -6.41 14.73
C GLU A 37 -5.85 -5.87 15.13
N GLU A 38 -6.24 -4.69 14.63
CA GLU A 38 -7.59 -4.15 14.82
C GLU A 38 -8.64 -4.88 13.97
N VAL A 39 -8.21 -5.69 12.99
CA VAL A 39 -9.08 -6.43 12.08
C VAL A 39 -9.28 -7.88 12.57
N ASP A 40 -10.46 -8.17 13.13
CA ASP A 40 -10.83 -9.53 13.57
C ASP A 40 -11.27 -10.41 12.40
N LEU A 41 -10.41 -11.35 12.00
CA LEU A 41 -10.68 -12.34 10.93
C LEU A 41 -11.23 -13.67 11.46
N SER A 42 -11.54 -13.80 12.75
CA SER A 42 -11.87 -15.08 13.38
C SER A 42 -13.10 -15.78 12.81
N LYS A 43 -14.00 -15.03 12.16
CA LYS A 43 -15.25 -15.53 11.59
C LYS A 43 -15.20 -15.74 10.08
N ASP A 44 -14.25 -15.11 9.40
CA ASP A 44 -14.19 -15.06 7.93
C ASP A 44 -13.97 -16.43 7.30
N LEU A 45 -13.23 -17.32 7.98
CA LEU A 45 -13.00 -18.68 7.50
C LEU A 45 -14.31 -19.45 7.30
N GLN A 46 -15.33 -19.19 8.11
CA GLN A 46 -16.62 -19.83 7.95
C GLN A 46 -17.29 -19.39 6.65
N ASP A 47 -17.26 -18.11 6.34
CA ASP A 47 -17.84 -17.55 5.12
C ASP A 47 -17.05 -18.00 3.89
N TRP A 48 -15.72 -17.98 3.97
CA TRP A 48 -14.82 -18.45 2.91
C TRP A 48 -15.11 -19.91 2.51
N ASP A 49 -15.20 -20.80 3.51
CA ASP A 49 -15.36 -22.23 3.27
C ASP A 49 -16.80 -22.61 2.90
N ASN A 50 -17.82 -21.97 3.51
CA ASN A 50 -19.20 -22.47 3.48
C ASN A 50 -20.21 -21.56 2.78
N ALA A 51 -19.95 -20.24 2.71
CA ALA A 51 -20.86 -19.30 2.08
C ALA A 51 -20.48 -19.03 0.62
N LEU A 52 -19.18 -18.93 0.33
CA LEU A 52 -18.68 -18.64 -1.01
C LEU A 52 -18.64 -19.87 -1.91
N ASN A 53 -18.91 -19.66 -3.19
CA ASN A 53 -18.67 -20.67 -4.22
C ASN A 53 -17.22 -20.58 -4.77
N SER A 54 -16.86 -21.48 -5.68
CA SER A 54 -15.51 -21.55 -6.26
C SER A 54 -15.12 -20.28 -7.02
N ASP A 55 -16.06 -19.68 -7.74
CA ASP A 55 -15.80 -18.53 -8.61
C ASP A 55 -15.61 -17.26 -7.78
N GLU A 56 -16.38 -17.12 -6.70
CA GLU A 56 -16.23 -16.03 -5.73
C GLU A 56 -14.89 -16.12 -5.00
N ARG A 57 -14.50 -17.31 -4.52
CA ARG A 57 -13.17 -17.52 -3.92
C ARG A 57 -12.06 -17.23 -4.92
N HIS A 58 -12.16 -17.75 -6.14
CA HIS A 58 -11.18 -17.48 -7.19
C HIS A 58 -11.01 -15.98 -7.46
N PHE A 59 -12.12 -15.26 -7.59
CA PHE A 59 -12.10 -13.81 -7.79
C PHE A 59 -11.42 -13.08 -6.63
N ILE A 60 -11.82 -13.37 -5.39
CA ILE A 60 -11.26 -12.71 -4.20
C ILE A 60 -9.76 -13.04 -4.05
N SER A 61 -9.35 -14.30 -4.20
CA SER A 61 -7.94 -14.72 -4.13
C SER A 61 -7.07 -13.92 -5.09
N TYR A 62 -7.53 -13.73 -6.34
CA TYR A 62 -6.77 -13.02 -7.37
C TYR A 62 -6.74 -11.51 -7.13
N VAL A 63 -7.81 -10.94 -6.58
CA VAL A 63 -7.85 -9.54 -6.14
C VAL A 63 -6.86 -9.31 -4.99
N LEU A 64 -6.84 -10.19 -3.99
CA LEU A 64 -5.88 -10.12 -2.88
C LEU A 64 -4.44 -10.25 -3.37
N ALA A 65 -4.18 -11.18 -4.29
CA ALA A 65 -2.85 -11.38 -4.88
C ALA A 65 -2.36 -10.14 -5.65
N PHE A 66 -3.25 -9.42 -6.35
CA PHE A 66 -2.92 -8.13 -6.94
C PHE A 66 -2.52 -7.11 -5.89
N PHE A 67 -3.31 -6.96 -4.82
CA PHE A 67 -3.06 -5.95 -3.79
C PHE A 67 -1.79 -6.22 -2.99
N ALA A 68 -1.56 -7.46 -2.56
CA ALA A 68 -0.38 -7.86 -1.80
C ALA A 68 0.95 -7.45 -2.48
N ALA A 69 0.98 -7.50 -3.82
CA ALA A 69 2.15 -7.08 -4.59
C ALA A 69 2.16 -5.57 -4.94
N SER A 70 0.99 -4.94 -5.07
CA SER A 70 0.87 -3.57 -5.58
C SER A 70 1.32 -2.51 -4.57
N ASP A 71 1.05 -2.70 -3.28
CA ASP A 71 1.43 -1.71 -2.25
C ASP A 71 2.96 -1.58 -2.17
N GLY A 72 3.70 -2.68 -2.39
CA GLY A 72 5.16 -2.65 -2.48
C GLY A 72 5.66 -1.76 -3.63
N ILE A 73 5.05 -1.84 -4.81
CA ILE A 73 5.39 -0.98 -5.97
C ILE A 73 5.12 0.51 -5.64
N VAL A 74 4.02 0.80 -4.95
CA VAL A 74 3.70 2.17 -4.52
C VAL A 74 4.74 2.69 -3.52
N VAL A 75 5.16 1.87 -2.56
CA VAL A 75 6.23 2.23 -1.61
C VAL A 75 7.54 2.54 -2.32
N GLU A 76 7.96 1.70 -3.28
CA GLU A 76 9.19 1.95 -4.07
C GLU A 76 9.15 3.32 -4.76
N ASN A 77 8.02 3.66 -5.42
CA ASN A 77 7.88 4.96 -6.05
C ASN A 77 7.91 6.14 -5.05
N LEU A 78 7.26 5.99 -3.90
CA LEU A 78 7.27 7.02 -2.86
C LEU A 78 8.69 7.26 -2.33
N VAL A 79 9.45 6.18 -2.11
CA VAL A 79 10.83 6.23 -1.60
C VAL A 79 11.79 6.80 -2.63
N GLU A 80 11.82 6.23 -3.84
CA GLU A 80 12.82 6.56 -4.84
C GLU A 80 12.54 7.90 -5.53
N ARG A 81 11.28 8.31 -5.60
CA ARG A 81 10.86 9.49 -6.36
C ARG A 81 10.20 10.53 -5.49
N PHE A 82 8.90 10.40 -5.22
CA PHE A 82 8.11 11.53 -4.75
C PHE A 82 8.63 12.13 -3.45
N ALA A 83 9.01 11.33 -2.45
CA ALA A 83 9.56 11.84 -1.20
C ALA A 83 10.96 12.48 -1.36
N ARG A 84 11.73 12.02 -2.35
CA ARG A 84 13.06 12.55 -2.68
C ARG A 84 12.98 13.86 -3.46
N GLU A 85 12.13 13.91 -4.49
CA GLU A 85 11.97 15.03 -5.41
C GLU A 85 11.30 16.24 -4.73
N VAL A 86 10.21 16.02 -3.99
CA VAL A 86 9.49 17.10 -3.31
C VAL A 86 10.29 17.61 -2.12
N GLN A 87 10.49 18.92 -2.04
CA GLN A 87 11.28 19.59 -0.98
C GLN A 87 10.42 20.20 0.13
N VAL A 88 9.10 20.29 -0.05
CA VAL A 88 8.17 20.85 0.95
C VAL A 88 8.00 19.88 2.13
N THR A 89 8.36 20.35 3.33
CA THR A 89 8.36 19.57 4.57
C THR A 89 6.99 18.95 4.87
N GLU A 90 5.90 19.70 4.72
CA GLU A 90 4.53 19.24 5.00
C GLU A 90 4.13 18.06 4.09
N VAL A 91 4.55 18.10 2.82
CA VAL A 91 4.30 17.01 1.86
C VAL A 91 5.18 15.80 2.18
N ARG A 92 6.45 16.01 2.56
CA ARG A 92 7.33 14.92 3.02
C ARG A 92 6.78 14.23 4.27
N CYS A 93 6.18 14.98 5.20
CA CYS A 93 5.48 14.38 6.35
C CYS A 93 4.29 13.53 5.91
N PHE A 94 3.51 14.00 4.93
CA PHE A 94 2.43 13.22 4.33
C PHE A 94 2.94 11.92 3.70
N TYR A 95 3.93 11.99 2.81
CA TYR A 95 4.49 10.80 2.16
C TYR A 95 5.16 9.86 3.15
N GLY A 96 5.84 10.38 4.18
CA GLY A 96 6.36 9.59 5.29
C GLY A 96 5.30 8.71 5.94
N PHE A 97 4.13 9.31 6.22
CA PHE A 97 3.00 8.59 6.80
C PHE A 97 2.31 7.67 5.79
N GLN A 98 2.22 8.08 4.52
CA GLN A 98 1.68 7.23 3.47
C GLN A 98 2.52 5.95 3.33
N MET A 99 3.84 6.04 3.25
CA MET A 99 4.70 4.85 3.20
C MET A 99 4.48 3.91 4.39
N ALA A 100 4.30 4.47 5.60
CA ALA A 100 4.00 3.66 6.78
C ALA A 100 2.65 2.93 6.64
N ILE A 101 1.62 3.58 6.10
CA ILE A 101 0.30 2.95 5.92
C ILE A 101 0.28 1.94 4.77
N GLU A 102 1.02 2.17 3.68
CA GLU A 102 1.13 1.18 2.59
C GLU A 102 1.83 -0.10 3.07
N ASN A 103 2.79 -0.01 4.01
CA ASN A 103 3.37 -1.19 4.63
C ASN A 103 2.33 -1.97 5.47
N ILE A 104 1.47 -1.26 6.21
CA ILE A 104 0.36 -1.86 6.97
C ILE A 104 -0.66 -2.50 6.02
N HIS A 105 -0.95 -1.87 4.87
CA HIS A 105 -1.78 -2.46 3.82
C HIS A 105 -1.19 -3.76 3.28
N SER A 106 0.10 -3.75 2.95
CA SER A 106 0.81 -4.93 2.44
C SER A 106 0.78 -6.09 3.46
N GLU A 107 0.97 -5.79 4.75
CA GLU A 107 0.84 -6.76 5.84
C GLU A 107 -0.59 -7.31 5.94
N MET A 108 -1.61 -6.43 5.90
CA MET A 108 -3.01 -6.84 5.95
C MET A 108 -3.38 -7.79 4.81
N TYR A 109 -3.01 -7.47 3.57
CA TYR A 109 -3.31 -8.35 2.42
C TYR A 109 -2.58 -9.68 2.52
N SER A 110 -1.34 -9.67 3.03
CA SER A 110 -0.60 -10.90 3.27
C SER A 110 -1.26 -11.77 4.34
N LEU A 111 -1.75 -11.16 5.42
CA LEU A 111 -2.50 -11.84 6.47
C LEU A 111 -3.82 -12.42 5.97
N LEU A 112 -4.54 -11.71 5.09
CA LEU A 112 -5.77 -12.20 4.46
C LEU A 112 -5.49 -13.45 3.60
N ILE A 113 -4.44 -13.40 2.77
CA ILE A 113 -4.01 -14.57 1.96
C ILE A 113 -3.60 -15.73 2.87
N GLU A 114 -2.80 -15.47 3.91
CA GLU A 114 -2.41 -16.48 4.90
C GLU A 114 -3.63 -17.13 5.59
N THR A 115 -4.67 -16.34 5.87
CA THR A 115 -5.88 -16.80 6.54
C THR A 115 -6.73 -17.66 5.61
N TYR A 116 -7.00 -17.21 4.39
CA TYR A 116 -7.98 -17.84 3.49
C TYR A 116 -7.40 -19.00 2.67
N ILE A 117 -6.11 -18.92 2.30
CA ILE A 117 -5.48 -19.86 1.37
C ILE A 117 -4.67 -20.89 2.15
N ARG A 118 -5.22 -22.10 2.26
CA ARG A 118 -4.60 -23.19 3.04
C ARG A 118 -3.58 -23.99 2.24
N ASP A 119 -3.75 -24.08 0.92
CA ASP A 119 -2.82 -24.80 0.05
C ASP A 119 -1.51 -24.00 -0.11
N PRO A 120 -0.35 -24.54 0.32
CA PRO A 120 0.92 -23.85 0.18
C PRO A 120 1.30 -23.54 -1.28
N GLU A 121 0.93 -24.39 -2.24
CA GLU A 121 1.27 -24.18 -3.65
C GLU A 121 0.44 -23.03 -4.26
N GLU A 122 -0.87 -23.00 -3.99
CA GLU A 122 -1.73 -21.87 -4.35
C GLU A 122 -1.23 -20.58 -3.69
N LYS A 123 -0.88 -20.63 -2.41
CA LYS A 123 -0.36 -19.48 -1.67
C LYS A 123 0.92 -18.91 -2.28
N ASP A 124 1.91 -19.75 -2.58
CA ASP A 124 3.15 -19.32 -3.26
C ASP A 124 2.83 -18.69 -4.62
N THR A 125 1.88 -19.27 -5.35
CA THR A 125 1.43 -18.72 -6.64
C THR A 125 0.86 -17.31 -6.47
N LEU A 126 0.00 -17.08 -5.48
CA LEU A 126 -0.62 -15.78 -5.23
C LEU A 126 0.38 -14.74 -4.72
N PHE A 127 1.32 -15.11 -3.85
CA PHE A 127 2.37 -14.17 -3.40
C PHE A 127 3.34 -13.78 -4.51
N ARG A 128 3.53 -14.65 -5.50
CA ARG A 128 4.32 -14.37 -6.70
C ARG A 128 3.48 -13.91 -7.89
N ALA A 129 2.31 -13.31 -7.64
CA ALA A 129 1.35 -12.95 -8.68
C ALA A 129 1.90 -12.08 -9.82
N ILE A 130 2.92 -11.24 -9.57
CA ILE A 130 3.59 -10.47 -10.64
C ILE A 130 4.26 -11.41 -11.67
N GLU A 131 4.75 -12.57 -11.25
CA GLU A 131 5.40 -13.56 -12.11
C GLU A 131 4.42 -14.62 -12.62
N THR A 132 3.46 -15.01 -11.79
CA THR A 132 2.61 -16.18 -12.00
C THR A 132 1.25 -15.84 -12.62
N LEU A 133 0.73 -14.62 -12.42
CA LEU A 133 -0.59 -14.20 -12.90
C LEU A 133 -0.46 -13.10 -13.98
N PRO A 134 -0.70 -13.41 -15.27
CA PRO A 134 -0.55 -12.44 -16.36
C PRO A 134 -1.37 -11.16 -16.20
N CYS A 135 -2.54 -11.24 -15.56
CA CYS A 135 -3.39 -10.08 -15.30
C CYS A 135 -2.80 -9.13 -14.26
N VAL A 136 -2.10 -9.66 -13.25
CA VAL A 136 -1.38 -8.87 -12.24
C VAL A 136 -0.09 -8.32 -12.85
N LYS A 137 0.68 -9.17 -13.54
CA LYS A 137 1.91 -8.80 -14.22
C LYS A 137 1.74 -7.55 -15.09
N LYS A 138 0.73 -7.53 -15.95
CA LYS A 138 0.51 -6.41 -16.87
C LYS A 138 0.26 -5.08 -16.15
N LYS A 139 -0.40 -5.10 -14.99
CA LYS A 139 -0.64 -3.90 -14.18
C LYS A 139 0.63 -3.48 -13.43
N ALA A 140 1.38 -4.45 -12.91
CA ALA A 140 2.66 -4.21 -12.24
C ALA A 140 3.69 -3.62 -13.20
N ASP A 141 3.88 -4.22 -14.38
CA ASP A 141 4.79 -3.73 -15.42
C ASP A 141 4.43 -2.28 -15.81
N TRP A 142 3.14 -1.98 -15.99
CA TRP A 142 2.71 -0.61 -16.27
C TRP A 142 3.04 0.37 -15.15
N ALA A 143 2.88 -0.01 -13.88
CA ALA A 143 3.19 0.85 -12.75
C ALA A 143 4.71 1.08 -12.61
N LEU A 144 5.51 0.03 -12.83
CA LEU A 144 6.97 0.08 -12.79
C LEU A 144 7.56 0.99 -13.88
N ASP A 145 6.93 1.10 -15.04
CA ASP A 145 7.35 2.04 -16.10
C ASP A 145 7.31 3.53 -15.66
N TRP A 146 6.59 3.86 -14.58
CA TRP A 146 6.45 5.22 -14.06
C TRP A 146 7.29 5.51 -12.82
N ILE A 147 8.07 4.53 -12.35
CA ILE A 147 9.08 4.70 -11.32
C ILE A 147 10.38 5.05 -12.05
#